data_AF-A0AA96EXN2-F1
#
_entry.id   AF-A0AA96EXN2-F1
#
_cell.length_a   1.000
_cell.length_b   1.000
_cell.length_c   1.000
_cell.angle_alpha   90.00
_cell.angle_beta   90.00
_cell.angle_gamma   90.00
#
_symmetry.space_group_name_H-M   'P 1'
#
loop_
_entity.id
_entity.type
_entity.pdbx_description
1 polymer ?
#
loop_
_entity_poly.entity_id
_entity_poly.type
_entity_poly.pdbx_seq_one_letter_code
_entity_poly.pdbx_strand_id
1 'polypeptide(L)'
;MKLYYVNRNPNQIGNHELHLATCNHLPNIFNRVCLGDYKTPHEALHDAKKIYPSATVCNTCLENHNEKIKPIPFYKKWFRKK
;
A
#
# COMPACT_ATOMS: atom_id res chain seq x y z
N MET A 1 1.04 10.78 10.52
CA MET A 1 1.52 9.40 10.33
C MET A 1 0.34 8.47 10.49
N LYS A 2 0.29 7.39 9.70
CA LYS A 2 -0.81 6.43 9.71
C LYS A 2 -0.22 5.02 9.63
N LEU A 3 -0.82 4.10 10.35
CA LEU A 3 -0.40 2.70 10.38
C LEU A 3 -0.99 1.95 9.18
N TYR A 4 -0.13 1.24 8.46
CA TYR A 4 -0.50 0.51 7.25
C TYR A 4 -0.28 -0.99 7.39
N TYR A 5 -1.18 -1.74 6.76
CA TYR A 5 -1.17 -3.19 6.69
C TYR A 5 -1.30 -3.64 5.24
N VAL A 6 -0.58 -4.69 4.85
CA VAL A 6 -0.81 -5.34 3.55
C VAL A 6 -1.51 -6.68 3.76
N ASN A 7 -2.50 -6.96 2.93
CA ASN A 7 -3.19 -8.24 2.93
C ASN A 7 -2.26 -9.34 2.39
N ARG A 8 -2.06 -10.39 3.19
CA ARG A 8 -1.32 -11.58 2.80
C ARG A 8 -2.07 -12.37 1.73
N ASN A 9 -3.39 -12.29 1.72
CA ASN A 9 -4.19 -12.95 0.69
C ASN A 9 -4.39 -11.99 -0.49
N PRO A 10 -4.20 -12.47 -1.72
CA PRO A 10 -4.53 -11.68 -2.89
C PRO A 10 -6.05 -11.49 -2.99
N ASN A 11 -6.47 -10.37 -3.60
CA ASN A 11 -7.85 -10.15 -4.01
C ASN A 11 -8.22 -11.06 -5.19
N GLN A 12 -9.46 -10.94 -5.68
CA GLN A 12 -9.97 -11.76 -6.79
C GLN A 12 -9.16 -11.63 -8.09
N ILE A 13 -8.37 -10.56 -8.25
CA ILE A 13 -7.55 -10.26 -9.43
C ILE A 13 -6.09 -10.72 -9.23
N GLY A 14 -5.72 -11.19 -8.02
CA GLY A 14 -4.35 -11.63 -7.72
C GLY A 14 -3.46 -10.56 -7.07
N ASN A 15 -4.01 -9.41 -6.69
CA ASN A 15 -3.25 -8.30 -6.11
C ASN A 15 -3.33 -8.28 -4.58
N HIS A 16 -2.23 -7.91 -3.93
CA HIS A 16 -2.19 -7.77 -2.47
C HIS A 16 -2.59 -6.35 -2.06
N GLU A 17 -3.68 -6.20 -1.34
CA GLU A 17 -4.22 -4.88 -1.03
C GLU A 17 -3.58 -4.27 0.24
N LEU A 18 -3.14 -3.03 0.12
CA LEU A 18 -2.68 -2.20 1.21
C LEU A 18 -3.86 -1.46 1.84
N HIS A 19 -3.99 -1.59 3.14
CA HIS A 19 -5.04 -1.00 3.95
C HIS A 19 -4.47 -0.12 5.07
N LEU A 20 -5.23 0.90 5.46
CA LEU A 20 -5.03 1.62 6.71
C LEU A 20 -5.53 0.80 7.90
N ALA A 21 -4.95 1.01 9.08
CA ALA A 21 -5.47 0.46 10.33
C ALA A 21 -6.95 0.76 10.60
N THR A 22 -7.45 1.87 10.07
CA THR A 22 -8.84 2.34 10.22
C THR A 22 -9.72 1.97 9.01
N CYS A 23 -9.29 1.06 8.14
CA CYS A 23 -10.08 0.64 6.98
C CYS A 23 -11.27 -0.24 7.42
N ASN A 24 -12.46 0.02 6.86
CA ASN A 24 -13.65 -0.82 7.12
C ASN A 24 -13.53 -2.23 6.51
N HIS A 25 -12.71 -2.38 5.46
CA HIS A 25 -12.45 -3.66 4.78
C HIS A 25 -11.10 -4.27 5.20
N LEU A 26 -10.67 -4.02 6.43
CA LEU A 26 -9.39 -4.54 6.91
C LEU A 26 -9.44 -6.08 6.98
N PRO A 27 -8.48 -6.80 6.38
CA PRO A 27 -8.40 -8.24 6.48
C PRO A 27 -8.19 -8.72 7.92
N ASN A 28 -8.52 -9.99 8.16
CA ASN A 28 -8.30 -10.68 9.44
C ASN A 28 -6.84 -10.50 9.91
N ILE A 29 -6.62 -10.41 11.23
CA ILE A 29 -5.31 -10.21 11.83
C ILE A 29 -4.26 -11.25 11.39
N PHE A 30 -4.68 -12.49 11.11
CA PHE A 30 -3.80 -13.54 10.60
C PHE A 30 -3.43 -13.38 9.11
N ASN A 31 -4.22 -12.62 8.37
CA ASN A 31 -4.07 -12.41 6.92
C ASN A 31 -3.54 -11.00 6.61
N ARG A 32 -2.97 -10.30 7.58
CA ARG A 32 -2.41 -8.96 7.38
C ARG A 32 -0.98 -8.88 7.92
N VAL A 33 -0.11 -8.22 7.18
CA VAL A 33 1.27 -7.96 7.58
C VAL A 33 1.37 -6.48 7.98
N CYS A 34 1.88 -6.21 9.17
CA CYS A 34 2.14 -4.86 9.64
C CYS A 34 3.36 -4.29 8.91
N LEU A 35 3.17 -3.20 8.15
CA LEU A 35 4.26 -2.50 7.50
C LEU A 35 4.86 -1.40 8.39
N GLY A 36 4.08 -0.89 9.35
CA GLY A 36 4.46 0.22 10.22
C GLY A 36 3.77 1.54 9.87
N ASP A 37 4.24 2.60 10.51
CA ASP A 37 3.71 3.95 10.37
C ASP A 37 4.40 4.70 9.22
N TYR A 38 3.58 5.16 8.27
CA TYR A 38 4.06 5.97 7.14
C TYR A 38 3.38 7.33 7.13
N LYS A 39 4.04 8.32 6.53
CA LYS A 39 3.42 9.64 6.33
C LYS A 39 2.48 9.61 5.14
N THR A 40 2.85 8.87 4.10
CA THR A 40 2.07 8.78 2.86
C THR A 40 1.78 7.33 2.47
N PRO A 41 0.67 7.06 1.76
CA PRO A 41 0.38 5.72 1.24
C PRO A 41 1.41 5.25 0.21
N HIS A 42 2.14 6.17 -0.43
CA HIS A 42 3.17 5.82 -1.42
C HIS A 42 4.39 5.17 -0.79
N GLU A 43 4.84 5.67 0.37
CA GLU A 43 5.93 5.07 1.13
C GLU A 43 5.53 3.67 1.62
N ALA A 44 4.33 3.55 2.18
CA ALA A 44 3.79 2.26 2.59
C ALA A 44 3.66 1.28 1.43
N LEU A 45 3.20 1.74 0.26
CA LEU A 45 3.10 0.91 -0.94
C LEU A 45 4.47 0.50 -1.48
N HIS A 46 5.48 1.36 -1.38
CA HIS A 46 6.86 1.04 -1.79
C HIS A 46 7.38 -0.15 -0.98
N ASP A 47 7.17 -0.13 0.34
CA ASP A 47 7.59 -1.22 1.21
C ASP A 47 6.71 -2.46 1.04
N ALA A 48 5.40 -2.30 0.86
CA ALA A 48 4.50 -3.41 0.50
C ALA A 48 4.97 -4.12 -0.77
N LYS A 49 5.40 -3.38 -1.79
CA LYS A 49 5.89 -3.92 -3.07
C LYS A 49 7.21 -4.67 -2.97
N LYS A 50 8.01 -4.44 -1.92
CA LYS A 50 9.20 -5.24 -1.64
C LYS A 50 8.84 -6.65 -1.18
N ILE A 51 7.70 -6.81 -0.51
CA ILE A 51 7.19 -8.09 0.01
C ILE A 51 6.31 -8.77 -1.04
N TYR A 52 5.36 -8.01 -1.60
CA TYR A 52 4.39 -8.46 -2.58
C TYR A 52 4.47 -7.58 -3.82
N PRO A 53 5.14 -8.01 -4.91
CA PRO A 53 5.31 -7.17 -6.11
C PRO A 53 3.99 -6.69 -6.74
N SER A 54 2.91 -7.46 -6.59
CA SER A 54 1.55 -7.12 -7.01
C SER A 54 0.77 -6.28 -5.98
N ALA A 55 1.44 -5.66 -5.01
CA ALA A 55 0.77 -4.84 -4.02
C ALA A 55 0.13 -3.59 -4.64
N THR A 56 -1.13 -3.35 -4.29
CA THR A 56 -1.94 -2.21 -4.71
C THR A 56 -2.57 -1.55 -3.49
N VAL A 57 -3.05 -0.31 -3.61
CA VAL A 57 -3.80 0.34 -2.52
C VAL A 57 -5.26 -0.09 -2.60
N CYS A 58 -5.87 -0.44 -1.47
CA CYS A 58 -7.30 -0.70 -1.40
C CYS A 58 -8.11 0.53 -1.85
N ASN A 59 -9.10 0.35 -2.72
CA ASN A 59 -9.88 1.45 -3.28
C ASN A 59 -10.57 2.31 -2.20
N THR A 60 -11.13 1.69 -1.16
CA THR A 60 -11.73 2.43 -0.04
C THR A 60 -10.68 3.21 0.75
N CYS A 61 -9.47 2.67 0.90
CA CYS A 61 -8.37 3.42 1.53
C CYS A 61 -7.92 4.58 0.65
N LEU A 62 -7.89 4.39 -0.67
CA LEU A 62 -7.56 5.43 -1.64
C LEU A 62 -8.54 6.61 -1.56
N GLU A 63 -9.84 6.33 -1.45
CA GLU A 63 -10.87 7.37 -1.26
C GLU A 63 -10.75 8.08 0.10
N ASN A 64 -10.46 7.34 1.17
CA ASN A 64 -10.20 7.91 2.49
C ASN A 64 -8.91 8.74 2.56
N HIS A 65 -8.01 8.54 1.59
CA HIS A 65 -6.88 9.41 1.34
C HIS A 65 -7.29 10.50 0.34
N ASN A 66 -7.79 11.63 0.85
CA ASN A 66 -7.93 12.89 0.07
C ASN A 66 -6.60 13.43 -0.53
N GLU A 67 -5.52 12.65 -0.47
CA GLU A 67 -4.26 12.91 -1.14
C GLU A 67 -4.27 12.17 -2.47
N LYS A 68 -4.61 12.89 -3.54
CA LYS A 68 -4.43 12.43 -4.93
C LYS A 68 -3.06 11.76 -5.05
N ILE A 69 -3.02 10.47 -5.38
CA ILE A 69 -1.79 9.77 -5.77
C ILE A 69 -1.25 10.51 -6.98
N LYS A 70 -0.29 11.42 -6.76
CA LYS A 70 0.42 12.06 -7.86
C LYS A 70 1.25 10.94 -8.47
N PRO A 71 1.02 10.57 -9.74
CA PRO A 71 1.80 9.52 -10.37
C PRO A 71 3.28 9.89 -10.21
N ILE A 72 4.09 8.93 -9.78
CA ILE A 72 5.54 9.13 -9.68
C ILE A 72 5.99 9.62 -11.06
N PRO A 73 6.53 10.84 -11.17
CA PRO A 73 6.93 11.35 -12.47
C PRO A 73 7.91 10.38 -13.11
N PHE A 74 7.67 10.04 -14.37
CA PHE A 74 8.41 9.04 -15.14
C PHE A 74 9.94 9.22 -15.04
N TYR A 75 10.43 10.45 -14.82
CA TYR A 75 11.84 10.78 -14.70
C TYR A 75 12.56 10.25 -13.44
N LYS A 76 11.86 9.85 -12.37
CA LYS A 76 12.52 9.29 -11.16
C LYS A 76 12.93 7.82 -11.31
N LYS A 77 12.63 7.18 -12.44
CA LYS A 77 12.98 5.77 -12.72
C LYS A 77 14.50 5.53 -12.90
N TRP A 78 15.30 6.59 -13.08
CA TRP A 78 16.73 6.51 -13.40
C TRP A 78 17.73 6.76 -12.25
N PHE A 79 17.26 7.18 -11.06
CA PHE A 79 18.16 7.59 -9.95
C PHE A 79 18.34 6.52 -8.85
N ARG A 80 18.38 5.24 -9.21
CA ARG A 80 18.84 4.16 -8.30
C ARG A 80 19.83 3.22 -9.02
N LYS A 81 20.93 3.79 -9.49
CA LYS A 81 22.20 3.07 -9.69
C LYS A 81 23.34 4.02 -9.35
N LYS A 82 23.84 3.92 -8.13
CA LYS A 82 25.24 4.18 -7.80
C LYS A 82 25.65 3.13 -6.78
#